data_AF-A0A7V9CWB5-F1
#
_entry.id   AF-A0A7V9CWB5-F1
#
_cell.length_a   1.000
_cell.length_b   1.000
_cell.length_c   1.000
_cell.angle_alpha   90.00
_cell.angle_beta   90.00
_cell.angle_gamma   90.00
#
_symmetry.space_group_name_H-M   'P 1'
#
loop_
_entity.id
_entity.type
_entity.pdbx_description
1 polymer ?
#
loop_
_entity_poly.entity_id
_entity_poly.type
_entity_poly.pdbx_seq_one_letter_code
_entity_poly.pdbx_strand_id
1 'polypeptide(L)'
;MPFWRRDEEPAHERLAREAGIDLDSPLSMPADVPFPPDQRVPFVGAIREPGIHGIHRQRQWDTVATAHAPGLQGEELEFVVLPDGTVLVEEEVSEGALAPLAEAVEQSLPPPYRARAVQRDGELWGVAANRIDVVEVPETIPGDLVSLAVQGEERTLLVDDRPVWDAVPTLEAHAAQHRDYVLHAERLDGDLWAVKVNPL
;
A
#
# COMPACT_ATOMS: atom_id res chain seq x y z
N MET A 1 39.00 23.74 -2.39
CA MET A 1 37.59 23.56 -2.78
C MET A 1 37.45 23.99 -4.23
N PRO A 2 37.41 23.10 -5.23
CA PRO A 2 37.16 23.51 -6.61
C PRO A 2 35.64 23.57 -6.85
N PHE A 3 35.17 24.71 -7.35
CA PHE A 3 33.77 24.92 -7.73
C PHE A 3 33.56 24.39 -9.15
N TRP A 4 32.60 23.48 -9.33
CA TRP A 4 32.21 23.01 -10.66
C TRP A 4 31.38 24.09 -11.35
N ARG A 5 31.87 24.66 -12.46
CA ARG A 5 31.04 25.46 -13.38
C ARG A 5 30.50 24.54 -14.47
N ARG A 6 29.19 24.59 -14.68
CA ARG A 6 28.48 23.91 -15.76
C ARG A 6 28.44 24.86 -16.95
N ASP A 7 29.53 24.94 -17.70
CA ASP A 7 29.64 25.80 -18.90
C ASP A 7 29.21 25.07 -20.20
N GLU A 8 28.31 24.08 -20.09
CA GLU A 8 27.76 23.38 -21.26
C GLU A 8 26.25 23.57 -21.32
N GLU A 9 25.80 24.02 -22.49
CA GLU A 9 24.40 24.19 -22.86
C GLU A 9 23.55 22.97 -22.46
N PRO A 10 22.43 23.16 -21.74
CA PRO A 10 21.54 22.08 -21.34
C PRO A 10 21.10 21.21 -22.52
N ALA A 11 21.06 19.89 -22.33
CA ALA A 11 20.75 18.94 -23.40
C ALA A 11 19.43 19.22 -24.16
N HIS A 12 18.44 19.82 -23.49
CA HIS A 12 17.15 20.14 -24.11
C HIS A 12 17.22 21.30 -25.11
N GLU A 13 18.06 22.29 -24.87
CA GLU A 13 18.31 23.41 -25.80
C GLU A 13 19.06 22.90 -27.05
N ARG A 14 20.05 22.02 -26.85
CA ARG A 14 20.80 21.39 -27.95
C ARG A 14 19.91 20.56 -28.87
N LEU A 15 19.04 19.73 -28.29
CA LEU A 15 18.12 18.88 -29.05
C LEU A 15 17.04 19.69 -29.78
N ALA A 16 16.51 20.74 -29.15
CA ALA A 16 15.52 21.61 -29.80
C ALA A 16 16.09 22.30 -31.04
N ARG A 17 17.33 22.79 -30.95
CA ARG A 17 18.03 23.39 -32.10
C ARG A 17 18.29 22.38 -33.21
N GLU A 18 18.75 21.17 -32.88
CA GLU A 18 18.94 20.09 -33.86
C GLU A 18 17.63 19.70 -34.56
N ALA A 19 16.51 19.78 -33.85
CA ALA A 19 15.18 19.51 -34.38
C ALA A 19 14.53 20.71 -35.11
N GLY A 20 15.19 21.88 -35.15
CA GLY A 20 14.62 23.10 -35.73
C GLY A 20 13.40 23.64 -34.96
N ILE A 21 13.27 23.29 -33.68
CA ILE A 21 12.19 23.71 -32.80
C ILE A 21 12.62 24.97 -32.06
N ASP A 22 11.89 26.06 -32.30
CA ASP A 22 12.06 27.30 -31.56
C ASP A 22 11.28 27.22 -30.23
N LEU A 23 12.01 26.99 -29.13
CA LEU A 23 11.46 26.89 -27.78
C LEU A 23 10.92 28.24 -27.26
N ASP A 24 11.36 29.35 -27.83
CA ASP A 24 10.95 30.70 -27.44
C ASP A 24 9.81 31.25 -28.31
N SER A 25 9.32 30.46 -29.28
CA SER A 25 8.25 30.87 -30.19
C SER A 25 6.88 30.89 -29.50
N PRO A 26 6.21 32.05 -29.35
CA PRO A 26 4.98 32.12 -28.58
C PRO A 26 3.69 31.75 -29.34
N LEU A 27 3.70 31.23 -30.58
CA LEU A 27 2.45 31.02 -31.33
C LEU A 27 2.50 29.89 -32.40
N SER A 28 1.78 28.80 -32.13
CA SER A 28 0.76 28.25 -33.06
C SER A 28 -0.17 27.27 -32.33
N MET A 29 -0.90 27.79 -31.34
CA MET A 29 -2.26 27.34 -31.09
C MET A 29 -3.16 28.51 -31.53
N PRO A 30 -4.10 28.34 -32.47
CA PRO A 30 -5.07 29.39 -32.73
C PRO A 30 -5.88 29.63 -31.45
N ALA A 31 -5.81 30.84 -30.92
CA ALA A 31 -6.41 31.23 -29.63
C ALA A 31 -7.94 31.43 -29.69
N ASP A 32 -8.58 31.22 -30.84
CA ASP A 32 -10.02 31.47 -31.04
C ASP A 32 -10.71 30.28 -31.74
N VAL A 33 -10.72 29.11 -31.11
CA VAL A 33 -11.75 28.11 -31.40
C VAL A 33 -12.84 28.28 -30.33
N PRO A 34 -14.02 28.83 -30.67
CA PRO A 34 -15.14 28.82 -29.74
C PRO A 34 -15.52 27.35 -29.51
N PHE A 35 -15.25 26.83 -28.32
CA PHE A 35 -15.82 25.55 -27.90
C PHE A 35 -17.36 25.72 -27.86
N PRO A 36 -18.14 24.94 -28.62
CA PRO A 36 -19.58 24.98 -28.49
C PRO A 36 -19.95 24.60 -27.05
N PRO A 37 -20.80 25.39 -26.36
CA PRO A 37 -21.18 25.13 -24.97
C PRO A 37 -22.26 24.04 -24.93
N ASP A 38 -21.99 22.85 -25.44
CA ASP A 38 -22.80 21.68 -25.12
C ASP A 38 -22.03 20.38 -25.40
N GLN A 39 -21.12 20.06 -24.49
CA GLN A 39 -20.75 18.68 -24.21
C GLN A 39 -20.23 18.65 -22.78
N ARG A 40 -20.98 18.00 -21.89
CA ARG A 40 -20.53 17.66 -20.54
C ARG A 40 -19.40 16.63 -20.66
N VAL A 41 -18.20 17.08 -21.00
CA VAL A 41 -16.97 16.33 -20.74
C VAL A 41 -16.67 16.48 -19.25
N PRO A 42 -16.48 15.39 -18.49
CA PRO A 42 -16.04 15.50 -17.12
C PRO A 42 -14.67 16.18 -17.15
N PHE A 43 -14.59 17.32 -16.47
CA PHE A 43 -13.43 18.19 -16.40
C PHE A 43 -12.23 17.44 -15.80
N VAL A 44 -11.41 16.85 -16.66
CA VAL A 44 -10.08 16.32 -16.36
C VAL A 44 -9.15 16.84 -17.44
N GLY A 45 -8.37 17.88 -17.16
CA GLY A 45 -7.33 18.31 -18.12
C GLY A 45 -6.93 19.79 -18.15
N ALA A 46 -7.29 20.62 -17.18
CA ALA A 46 -6.87 22.02 -17.15
C ALA A 46 -5.77 22.35 -16.12
N ILE A 47 -4.88 21.40 -15.83
CA ILE A 47 -3.59 21.71 -15.18
C ILE A 47 -2.51 21.32 -16.19
N ARG A 48 -1.88 22.34 -16.78
CA ARG A 48 -0.86 22.21 -17.83
C ARG A 48 0.55 22.11 -17.22
N GLU A 49 0.64 21.54 -16.02
CA GLU A 49 1.90 21.21 -15.36
C GLU A 49 2.32 19.80 -15.80
N PRO A 50 3.48 19.63 -16.46
CA PRO A 50 4.01 18.31 -16.75
C PRO A 50 4.31 17.60 -15.42
N GLY A 51 3.56 16.54 -15.11
CA GLY A 51 3.73 15.76 -13.87
C GLY A 51 2.44 15.17 -13.30
N ILE A 52 1.27 15.70 -13.68
CA ILE A 52 -0.04 15.19 -13.23
C ILE A 52 -0.72 14.41 -14.37
N HIS A 53 -0.11 13.31 -14.79
CA HIS A 53 -0.81 12.26 -15.55
C HIS A 53 -0.81 10.96 -14.71
N GLY A 54 -1.24 11.08 -13.46
CA GLY A 54 -1.42 9.91 -12.62
C GLY A 54 -2.75 9.25 -12.99
N ILE A 55 -2.71 8.12 -13.71
CA ILE A 55 -3.65 7.05 -13.37
C ILE A 55 -3.50 6.89 -11.85
N HIS A 56 -4.53 7.21 -11.07
CA HIS A 56 -4.48 7.08 -9.62
C HIS A 56 -4.07 5.64 -9.32
N ARG A 57 -2.81 5.43 -8.94
CA ARG A 57 -2.38 4.13 -8.43
C ARG A 57 -3.25 3.89 -7.22
N GLN A 58 -3.95 2.76 -7.17
CA GLN A 58 -4.69 2.41 -5.96
C GLN A 58 -3.71 2.53 -4.79
N ARG A 59 -4.12 3.25 -3.76
CA ARG A 59 -3.34 3.36 -2.53
C ARG A 59 -3.17 1.93 -2.00
N GLN A 60 -1.95 1.41 -2.12
CA GLN A 60 -1.59 0.10 -1.57
C GLN A 60 -1.57 0.13 -0.04
N TRP A 61 -1.43 1.33 0.52
CA TRP A 61 -1.24 1.61 1.92
C TRP A 61 -2.35 2.51 2.43
N ASP A 62 -2.89 2.19 3.60
CA ASP A 62 -3.83 3.07 4.31
C ASP A 62 -3.13 4.29 4.89
N THR A 63 -1.87 4.13 5.33
CA THR A 63 -1.02 5.22 5.79
C THR A 63 0.44 4.99 5.45
N VAL A 64 1.19 6.08 5.32
CA VAL A 64 2.64 6.10 5.13
C VAL A 64 3.22 7.20 6.00
N ALA A 65 4.24 6.88 6.79
CA ALA A 65 4.95 7.81 7.65
C ALA A 65 6.47 7.61 7.54
N THR A 66 7.21 8.55 8.12
CA THR A 66 8.66 8.44 8.29
C THR A 66 9.00 8.61 9.75
N ALA A 67 9.89 7.77 10.27
CA ALA A 67 10.34 7.87 11.65
C ALA A 67 11.85 7.71 11.75
N HIS A 68 12.41 8.29 12.80
CA HIS A 68 13.80 8.11 13.17
C HIS A 68 13.89 6.96 14.18
N ALA A 69 14.51 5.84 13.79
CA ALA A 69 14.61 4.63 14.60
C ALA A 69 16.10 4.26 14.81
N PRO A 70 16.75 4.87 15.82
CA PRO A 70 18.16 4.65 16.07
C PRO A 70 18.41 3.22 16.57
N GLY A 71 19.44 2.58 16.04
CA GLY A 71 19.82 1.22 16.44
C GLY A 71 18.94 0.09 15.88
N LEU A 72 17.94 0.41 15.05
CA LEU A 72 17.20 -0.60 14.30
C LEU A 72 18.09 -1.16 13.19
N GLN A 73 18.23 -2.49 13.15
CA GLN A 73 19.07 -3.18 12.19
C GLN A 73 18.23 -3.72 11.03
N GLY A 74 18.87 -3.87 9.87
CA GLY A 74 18.22 -4.34 8.64
C GLY A 74 17.95 -3.22 7.65
N GLU A 75 17.51 -3.61 6.45
CA GLU A 75 17.10 -2.68 5.38
C GLU A 75 15.58 -2.63 5.22
N GLU A 76 14.91 -3.68 5.67
CA GLU A 76 13.48 -3.88 5.58
C GLU A 76 13.03 -4.78 6.73
N LEU A 77 11.82 -4.56 7.23
CA LEU A 77 11.18 -5.38 8.25
C LEU A 77 9.65 -5.28 8.11
N GLU A 78 8.96 -6.33 8.53
CA GLU A 78 7.50 -6.34 8.64
C GLU A 78 7.09 -6.62 10.08
N PHE A 79 6.08 -5.91 10.55
CA PHE A 79 5.54 -6.12 11.89
C PHE A 79 4.03 -5.93 11.89
N VAL A 80 3.36 -6.56 12.85
CA VAL A 80 1.92 -6.47 13.06
C VAL A 80 1.67 -5.94 14.45
N VAL A 81 0.79 -4.95 14.57
CA VAL A 81 0.33 -4.44 15.86
C VAL A 81 -1.08 -4.95 16.10
N LEU A 82 -1.25 -5.70 17.18
CA LEU A 82 -2.50 -6.32 17.60
C LEU A 82 -3.44 -5.31 18.29
N PRO A 83 -4.73 -5.63 18.48
CA PRO A 83 -5.70 -4.72 19.10
C PRO A 83 -5.35 -4.29 20.54
N ASP A 84 -4.58 -5.10 21.26
CA ASP A 84 -4.09 -4.84 22.61
C ASP A 84 -2.79 -4.01 22.64
N GLY A 85 -2.24 -3.68 21.47
CA GLY A 85 -0.96 -2.98 21.32
C GLY A 85 0.26 -3.90 21.29
N THR A 86 0.09 -5.22 21.40
CA THR A 86 1.19 -6.17 21.25
C THR A 86 1.76 -6.10 19.84
N VAL A 87 3.10 -6.06 19.72
CA VAL A 87 3.81 -6.02 18.44
C VAL A 87 4.38 -7.39 18.12
N LEU A 88 3.97 -7.96 16.99
CA LEU A 88 4.52 -9.20 16.41
C LEU A 88 5.52 -8.84 15.31
N VAL A 89 6.68 -9.47 15.34
CA VAL A 89 7.77 -9.30 14.36
C VAL A 89 8.49 -10.63 14.20
N GLU A 90 8.82 -11.00 12.96
CA GLU A 90 9.51 -12.26 12.68
C GLU A 90 11.00 -12.17 13.00
N GLU A 91 11.61 -11.01 12.74
CA GLU A 91 13.02 -10.77 13.03
C GLU A 91 13.26 -10.46 14.52
N GLU A 92 14.34 -11.01 15.07
CA GLU A 92 14.79 -10.68 16.42
C GLU A 92 15.30 -9.23 16.45
N VAL A 93 14.45 -8.34 16.97
CA VAL A 93 14.76 -6.92 17.15
C VAL A 93 14.85 -6.58 18.63
N SER A 94 15.68 -5.60 18.97
CA SER A 94 15.78 -5.09 20.34
C SER A 94 14.43 -4.56 20.82
N GLU A 95 14.10 -4.84 22.08
CA GLU A 95 12.89 -4.34 22.73
C GLU A 95 12.80 -2.81 22.59
N GLY A 96 11.66 -2.31 22.11
CA GLY A 96 11.42 -0.88 21.91
C GLY A 96 12.03 -0.27 20.64
N ALA A 97 12.80 -1.02 19.85
CA ALA A 97 13.37 -0.48 18.59
C ALA A 97 12.30 -0.12 17.55
N LEU A 98 11.15 -0.80 17.58
CA LEU A 98 10.01 -0.54 16.70
C LEU A 98 9.06 0.56 17.22
N ALA A 99 9.20 0.99 18.48
CA ALA A 99 8.29 1.98 19.07
C ALA A 99 8.20 3.28 18.26
N PRO A 100 9.32 3.88 17.76
CA PRO A 100 9.22 5.07 16.93
C PRO A 100 8.45 4.87 15.63
N LEU A 101 8.49 3.66 15.05
CA LEU A 101 7.76 3.32 13.83
C LEU A 101 6.27 3.16 14.11
N ALA A 102 5.93 2.42 15.17
CA ALA A 102 4.54 2.23 15.60
C ALA A 102 3.89 3.57 15.96
N GLU A 103 4.55 4.41 16.76
CA GLU A 103 4.08 5.74 17.12
C GLU A 103 3.84 6.64 15.90
N ALA A 104 4.68 6.54 14.86
CA ALA A 104 4.50 7.30 13.63
C ALA A 104 3.27 6.84 12.83
N VAL A 105 3.00 5.54 12.79
CA VAL A 105 1.80 4.99 12.12
C VAL A 105 0.53 5.35 12.90
N GLU A 106 0.58 5.25 14.22
CA GLU A 106 -0.57 5.44 15.13
C GLU A 106 -1.10 6.88 15.17
N GLN A 107 -0.32 7.85 14.69
CA GLN A 107 -0.80 9.21 14.46
C GLN A 107 -1.97 9.26 13.45
N SER A 108 -2.07 8.27 12.56
CA SER A 108 -3.09 8.23 11.50
C SER A 108 -3.89 6.94 11.45
N LEU A 109 -3.34 5.82 11.93
CA LEU A 109 -3.97 4.51 11.88
C LEU A 109 -3.88 3.83 13.25
N PRO A 110 -4.98 3.73 14.01
CA PRO A 110 -4.97 2.98 15.26
C PRO A 110 -4.81 1.47 15.01
N PRO A 111 -4.31 0.69 15.99
CA PRO A 111 -4.30 -0.77 15.93
C PRO A 111 -5.71 -1.36 15.72
N PRO A 112 -5.84 -2.55 15.10
CA PRO A 112 -4.77 -3.38 14.55
C PRO A 112 -4.34 -3.01 13.11
N TYR A 113 -3.06 -3.21 12.81
CA TYR A 113 -2.50 -2.99 11.47
C TYR A 113 -1.28 -3.87 11.20
N ARG A 114 -1.02 -4.13 9.91
CA ARG A 114 0.26 -4.66 9.43
C ARG A 114 1.07 -3.52 8.83
N ALA A 115 2.34 -3.43 9.19
CA ALA A 115 3.26 -2.42 8.73
C ALA A 115 4.50 -3.04 8.07
N ARG A 116 4.99 -2.38 7.03
CA ARG A 116 6.26 -2.65 6.36
C ARG A 116 7.12 -1.42 6.49
N ALA A 117 8.29 -1.57 7.09
CA ALA A 117 9.26 -0.50 7.22
C ALA A 117 10.49 -0.78 6.34
N VAL A 118 11.00 0.26 5.70
CA VAL A 118 12.16 0.23 4.81
C VAL A 118 13.11 1.34 5.18
N GLN A 119 14.38 1.01 5.37
CA GLN A 119 15.44 1.96 5.65
C GLN A 119 15.66 2.88 4.44
N ARG A 120 15.81 4.17 4.69
CA ARG A 120 16.03 5.17 3.64
C ARG A 120 17.44 5.73 3.68
N ASP A 121 17.84 6.28 4.83
CA ASP A 121 19.17 6.86 5.01
C ASP A 121 19.54 6.83 6.48
N GLY A 122 20.61 6.10 6.82
CA GLY A 122 21.06 5.91 8.20
C GLY A 122 19.95 5.41 9.12
N GLU A 123 19.53 6.26 10.06
CA GLU A 123 18.51 5.94 11.07
C GLU A 123 17.09 6.38 10.65
N LEU A 124 16.91 6.87 9.42
CA LEU A 124 15.62 7.26 8.87
C LEU A 124 14.95 6.09 8.15
N TRP A 125 13.72 5.81 8.57
CA TRP A 125 12.90 4.73 8.03
C TRP A 125 11.60 5.29 7.46
N GLY A 126 11.18 4.74 6.32
CA GLY A 126 9.82 4.90 5.81
C GLY A 126 8.99 3.70 6.25
N VAL A 127 7.84 3.95 6.87
CA VAL A 127 6.90 2.91 7.30
C VAL A 127 5.58 3.09 6.59
N ALA A 128 5.04 2.01 6.03
CA ALA A 128 3.74 1.99 5.39
C ALA A 128 2.88 0.91 6.06
N ALA A 129 1.61 1.21 6.31
CA ALA A 129 0.73 0.31 7.05
C ALA A 129 -0.65 0.17 6.42
N ASN A 130 -1.26 -1.00 6.65
CA ASN A 130 -2.61 -1.36 6.24
C ASN A 130 -3.39 -1.84 7.45
N ARG A 131 -4.66 -1.41 7.54
CA ARG A 131 -5.58 -1.97 8.53
C ARG A 131 -5.82 -3.44 8.23
N ILE A 132 -5.87 -4.24 9.29
CA ILE A 132 -6.24 -5.66 9.24
C ILE A 132 -7.40 -5.89 10.19
N ASP A 133 -8.19 -6.94 9.95
CA ASP A 133 -9.10 -7.46 10.97
C ASP A 133 -8.42 -8.65 11.63
N VAL A 134 -8.43 -8.72 12.97
CA VAL A 134 -7.80 -9.82 13.72
C VAL A 134 -8.87 -10.67 14.35
N VAL A 135 -8.80 -11.98 14.13
CA VAL A 135 -9.77 -12.97 14.63
C VAL A 135 -9.01 -14.09 15.34
N GLU A 136 -9.47 -14.43 16.54
CA GLU A 136 -9.03 -15.62 17.27
C GLU A 136 -9.80 -16.84 16.77
N VAL A 137 -9.08 -17.83 16.25
CA VAL A 137 -9.61 -19.05 15.63
C VAL A 137 -9.17 -20.25 16.47
N PRO A 138 -10.01 -20.71 17.42
CA PRO A 138 -9.66 -21.82 18.31
C PRO A 138 -9.56 -23.18 17.59
N GLU A 139 -10.08 -23.28 16.36
CA GLU A 139 -9.98 -24.47 15.54
C GLU A 139 -8.53 -24.72 15.08
N THR A 140 -8.08 -25.98 15.15
CA THR A 140 -6.77 -26.36 14.64
C THR A 140 -6.81 -26.47 13.11
N ILE A 141 -6.29 -25.45 12.44
CA ILE A 141 -6.13 -25.42 10.98
C ILE A 141 -4.70 -25.84 10.62
N PRO A 142 -4.49 -26.86 9.76
CA PRO A 142 -3.17 -27.31 9.34
C PRO A 142 -2.62 -26.43 8.19
N GLY A 143 -2.05 -25.27 8.53
CA GLY A 143 -1.43 -24.35 7.58
C GLY A 143 -1.45 -22.92 8.08
N ASP A 144 -0.88 -21.99 7.31
CA ASP A 144 -0.75 -20.58 7.70
C ASP A 144 -1.56 -19.64 6.82
N LEU A 145 -2.05 -20.15 5.69
CA LEU A 145 -2.92 -19.42 4.77
C LEU A 145 -4.22 -20.17 4.58
N VAL A 146 -5.33 -19.45 4.75
CA VAL A 146 -6.68 -19.95 4.50
C VAL A 146 -7.36 -19.05 3.48
N SER A 147 -7.90 -19.64 2.43
CA SER A 147 -8.76 -18.94 1.47
C SER A 147 -10.10 -19.64 1.38
N LEU A 148 -11.16 -18.93 1.71
CA LEU A 148 -12.53 -19.42 1.66
C LEU A 148 -13.32 -18.58 0.65
N ALA A 149 -13.81 -19.23 -0.41
CA ALA A 149 -14.72 -18.62 -1.38
C ALA A 149 -16.10 -19.24 -1.25
N VAL A 150 -17.12 -18.39 -1.10
CA VAL A 150 -18.52 -18.78 -1.06
C VAL A 150 -19.27 -17.99 -2.13
N GLN A 151 -19.95 -18.71 -3.03
CA GLN A 151 -20.79 -18.13 -4.07
C GLN A 151 -22.06 -18.96 -4.24
N GLY A 152 -23.20 -18.43 -3.82
CA GLY A 152 -24.47 -19.16 -3.82
C GLY A 152 -24.41 -20.39 -2.92
N GLU A 153 -24.45 -21.58 -3.52
CA GLU A 153 -24.32 -22.87 -2.82
C GLU A 153 -22.92 -23.48 -2.95
N GLU A 154 -22.04 -22.87 -3.75
CA GLU A 154 -20.68 -23.34 -3.95
C GLU A 154 -19.76 -22.80 -2.85
N ARG A 155 -19.01 -23.71 -2.23
CA ARG A 155 -18.03 -23.41 -1.18
C ARG A 155 -16.70 -24.07 -1.54
N THR A 156 -15.66 -23.26 -1.64
CA THR A 156 -14.28 -23.71 -1.83
C THR A 156 -13.43 -23.24 -0.67
N LEU A 157 -12.83 -24.17 0.06
CA LEU A 157 -11.86 -23.89 1.11
C LEU A 157 -10.49 -24.39 0.67
N LEU A 158 -9.50 -23.50 0.70
CA LEU A 158 -8.09 -23.79 0.49
C LEU A 158 -7.32 -23.53 1.78
N VAL A 159 -6.43 -24.44 2.13
CA VAL A 159 -5.41 -24.24 3.17
C VAL A 159 -4.04 -24.43 2.51
N ASP A 160 -3.19 -23.41 2.59
CA ASP A 160 -1.90 -23.33 1.87
C ASP A 160 -2.03 -23.74 0.39
N ASP A 161 -3.00 -23.13 -0.31
CA ASP A 161 -3.34 -23.38 -1.71
C ASP A 161 -3.83 -24.80 -2.04
N ARG A 162 -4.11 -25.63 -1.03
CA ARG A 162 -4.62 -26.99 -1.21
C ARG A 162 -6.10 -27.07 -0.82
N PRO A 163 -6.96 -27.70 -1.65
CA PRO A 163 -8.37 -27.85 -1.32
C PRO A 163 -8.55 -28.77 -0.11
N VAL A 164 -9.38 -28.31 0.83
CA VAL A 164 -9.75 -29.05 2.05
C VAL A 164 -11.27 -29.05 2.20
N TRP A 165 -11.83 -30.14 2.71
CA TRP A 165 -13.29 -30.27 2.91
C TRP A 165 -13.76 -29.97 4.34
N ASP A 166 -12.83 -29.62 5.23
CA ASP A 166 -13.14 -29.29 6.61
C ASP A 166 -13.93 -27.98 6.72
N ALA A 167 -14.57 -27.80 7.88
CA ALA A 167 -15.28 -26.57 8.23
C ALA A 167 -14.37 -25.66 9.07
N VAL A 168 -14.51 -24.35 8.87
CA VAL A 168 -13.86 -23.32 9.71
C VAL A 168 -14.93 -22.39 10.25
N PRO A 169 -15.76 -22.85 11.22
CA PRO A 169 -16.96 -22.13 11.66
C PRO A 169 -16.69 -20.70 12.11
N THR A 170 -15.58 -20.45 12.79
CA THR A 170 -15.21 -19.09 13.25
C THR A 170 -15.01 -18.12 12.07
N LEU A 171 -14.26 -18.52 11.05
CA LEU A 171 -14.02 -17.70 9.86
C LEU A 171 -15.29 -17.54 9.00
N GLU A 172 -16.08 -18.60 8.88
CA GLU A 172 -17.38 -18.58 8.18
C GLU A 172 -18.35 -17.62 8.85
N ALA A 173 -18.47 -17.68 10.18
CA ALA A 173 -19.32 -16.78 10.96
C ALA A 173 -18.86 -15.32 10.84
N HIS A 174 -17.56 -15.07 10.80
CA HIS A 174 -17.00 -13.73 10.61
C HIS A 174 -17.39 -13.12 9.25
N ALA A 175 -17.43 -13.93 8.19
CA ALA A 175 -17.82 -13.47 6.85
C ALA A 175 -19.33 -13.56 6.55
N ALA A 176 -20.13 -14.18 7.44
CA ALA A 176 -21.54 -14.49 7.22
C ALA A 176 -22.46 -13.28 6.97
N GLN A 177 -22.00 -12.06 7.24
CA GLN A 177 -22.70 -10.83 6.87
C GLN A 177 -22.83 -10.62 5.36
N HIS A 178 -22.03 -11.32 4.55
CA HIS A 178 -22.07 -11.31 3.10
C HIS A 178 -22.63 -12.63 2.58
N ARG A 179 -23.51 -12.54 1.57
CA ARG A 179 -24.07 -13.74 0.92
C ARG A 179 -23.02 -14.48 0.09
N ASP A 180 -22.30 -13.73 -0.73
CA ASP A 180 -21.23 -14.22 -1.60
C ASP A 180 -19.96 -13.44 -1.23
N TYR A 181 -18.86 -14.14 -0.98
CA TYR A 181 -17.63 -13.53 -0.50
C TYR A 181 -16.39 -14.39 -0.78
N VAL A 182 -15.23 -13.73 -0.75
CA VAL A 182 -13.92 -14.33 -0.63
C VAL A 182 -13.26 -13.83 0.65
N LEU A 183 -13.00 -14.75 1.57
CA LEU A 183 -12.23 -14.51 2.78
C LEU A 183 -10.81 -15.03 2.57
N HIS A 184 -9.83 -14.19 2.86
CA HIS A 184 -8.44 -14.59 3.03
C HIS A 184 -8.07 -14.41 4.49
N ALA A 185 -7.47 -15.43 5.09
CA ALA A 185 -6.91 -15.37 6.42
C ALA A 185 -5.45 -15.84 6.42
N GLU A 186 -4.60 -15.15 7.15
CA GLU A 186 -3.19 -15.46 7.34
C GLU A 186 -2.89 -15.55 8.84
N ARG A 187 -2.16 -16.58 9.24
CA ARG A 187 -1.81 -16.80 10.64
C ARG A 187 -0.82 -15.72 11.09
N LEU A 188 -1.09 -15.14 12.27
CA LEU A 188 -0.21 -14.16 12.91
C LEU A 188 0.66 -14.84 13.96
N ASP A 189 0.03 -15.42 14.97
CA ASP A 189 0.69 -16.20 16.03
C ASP A 189 -0.35 -17.11 16.69
N GLY A 190 0.02 -18.36 16.98
CA GLY A 190 -0.88 -19.32 17.61
C GLY A 190 -2.24 -19.43 16.91
N ASP A 191 -3.30 -19.02 17.60
CA ASP A 191 -4.70 -18.99 17.16
C ASP A 191 -5.16 -17.62 16.62
N LEU A 192 -4.27 -16.63 16.52
CA LEU A 192 -4.57 -15.32 15.95
C LEU A 192 -4.38 -15.31 14.44
N TRP A 193 -5.37 -14.80 13.73
CA TRP A 193 -5.38 -14.69 12.27
C TRP A 193 -5.71 -13.27 11.83
N ALA A 194 -4.97 -12.77 10.84
CA ALA A 194 -5.34 -11.59 10.07
C ALA A 194 -6.33 -11.99 8.98
N VAL A 195 -7.52 -11.39 8.97
CA VAL A 195 -8.61 -11.73 8.07
C VAL A 195 -8.92 -10.55 7.16
N LYS A 196 -9.22 -10.86 5.89
CA LYS A 196 -9.73 -9.91 4.91
C LYS A 196 -10.90 -10.53 4.17
N VAL A 197 -12.06 -9.89 4.24
CA VAL A 197 -13.27 -10.32 3.53
C VAL A 197 -13.56 -9.38 2.38
N ASN A 198 -13.70 -9.93 1.18
CA ASN A 198 -14.12 -9.20 -0.01
C ASN A 198 -15.48 -9.76 -0.48
N PRO A 199 -16.57 -8.98 -0.45
CA PRO A 199 -17.84 -9.41 -1.03
C PRO A 199 -17.75 -9.51 -2.55
N LEU A 200 -18.50 -10.46 -3.13
CA LEU A 200 -18.59 -10.71 -4.58
C LEU A 200 -19.78 -9.99 -5.23
#